data_AF-A0A090QPP7-F1
#
_entry.id   AF-A0A090QPP7-F1
#
_cell.length_a   1.000
_cell.length_b   1.000
_cell.length_c   1.000
_cell.angle_alpha   90.00
_cell.angle_beta   90.00
_cell.angle_gamma   90.00
#
_symmetry.space_group_name_H-M   'P 1'
#
loop_
_entity.id
_entity.type
_entity.pdbx_description
1 polymer ?
#
loop_
_entity_poly.entity_id
_entity_poly.type
_entity_poly.pdbx_seq_one_letter_code
_entity_poly.pdbx_strand_id
1 'polypeptide(L)'
;MDIRQIFDTGLLFHHYTNTAYPLTPTSFRHLRVDTDIAKRLADDMDSLSALSLYVHVPFCQVRCKFCEYTVLDCCDEAEQTEYVDLLLQEMAMYSQLVKDKPIMGFDLGGGTPSILSVENLTRLTQAVTDLFTLPEEVVWSVETTPAIAAKQPEKSRHCMIWAIAVSVWGSKRCQKDC
;
A
#
# COMPACT_ATOMS: atom_id res chain seq x y z
N MET A 1 25.98 -13.79 4.58
CA MET A 1 26.56 -12.45 4.42
C MET A 1 26.25 -11.70 5.71
N ASP A 2 27.24 -11.06 6.35
CA ASP A 2 27.04 -10.36 7.62
C ASP A 2 26.07 -9.17 7.45
N ILE A 3 25.18 -8.94 8.42
CA ILE A 3 24.14 -7.90 8.35
C ILE A 3 24.75 -6.50 8.28
N ARG A 4 25.90 -6.29 8.93
CA ARG A 4 26.65 -5.03 8.86
C ARG A 4 27.21 -4.83 7.46
N GLN A 5 27.78 -5.89 6.88
CA GLN A 5 28.32 -5.85 5.53
C GLN A 5 27.23 -5.60 4.48
N ILE A 6 26.02 -6.13 4.67
CA ILE A 6 24.85 -5.78 3.85
C ILE A 6 24.59 -4.29 3.99
N PHE A 7 24.38 -3.79 5.21
CA PHE A 7 24.03 -2.39 5.46
C PHE A 7 25.06 -1.39 4.89
N ASP A 8 26.35 -1.64 5.13
CA ASP A 8 27.45 -0.80 4.64
C ASP A 8 27.51 -0.77 3.11
N THR A 9 27.23 -1.92 2.48
CA THR A 9 27.12 -2.02 1.01
C THR A 9 25.97 -1.19 0.47
N GLY A 10 24.82 -1.17 1.16
CA GLY A 10 23.69 -0.31 0.77
C GLY A 10 24.01 1.16 0.90
N LEU A 11 24.67 1.57 1.99
CA LEU A 11 25.15 2.95 2.12
C LEU A 11 26.13 3.32 1.00
N LEU A 12 26.97 2.39 0.55
CA LEU A 12 27.90 2.65 -0.54
C LEU A 12 27.20 2.78 -1.90
N PHE A 13 26.16 1.98 -2.16
CA PHE A 13 25.54 1.88 -3.49
C PHE A 13 24.11 2.45 -3.59
N HIS A 14 23.57 3.10 -2.54
CA HIS A 14 22.20 3.66 -2.53
C HIS A 14 21.94 4.65 -3.68
N HIS A 15 22.98 5.26 -4.23
CA HIS A 15 22.88 6.16 -5.38
C HIS A 15 22.74 5.44 -6.73
N TYR A 16 22.90 4.11 -6.76
CA TYR A 16 22.65 3.25 -7.92
C TYR A 16 21.34 2.45 -7.82
N THR A 17 20.83 2.20 -6.61
CA THR A 17 19.60 1.41 -6.38
C THR A 17 18.66 2.19 -5.45
N ASN A 18 17.55 2.69 -6.00
CA ASN A 18 16.66 3.63 -5.31
C ASN A 18 15.60 2.96 -4.41
N THR A 19 15.42 1.65 -4.51
CA THR A 19 14.28 0.96 -3.89
C THR A 19 14.75 -0.37 -3.34
N ALA A 20 15.40 -0.25 -2.19
CA ALA A 20 16.02 -1.32 -1.43
C ALA A 20 17.18 -2.02 -2.18
N TYR A 21 18.12 -2.48 -1.38
CA TYR A 21 19.20 -3.43 -1.67
C TYR A 21 18.84 -4.45 -2.78
N PRO A 22 19.81 -5.14 -3.43
CA PRO A 22 19.54 -6.27 -4.32
C PRO A 22 18.97 -7.46 -3.51
N LEU A 23 17.71 -7.33 -3.14
CA LEU A 23 16.93 -8.25 -2.35
C LEU A 23 16.14 -9.07 -3.35
N THR A 24 16.76 -10.16 -3.77
CA THR A 24 16.03 -11.23 -4.44
C THR A 24 15.18 -11.98 -3.40
N PRO A 25 14.14 -12.73 -3.80
CA PRO A 25 13.41 -13.61 -2.89
C PRO A 25 14.34 -14.58 -2.12
N THR A 26 15.48 -14.94 -2.71
CA THR A 26 16.54 -15.73 -2.08
C THR A 26 17.38 -14.97 -1.05
N SER A 27 17.49 -13.63 -1.18
CA SER A 27 18.28 -12.78 -0.28
C SER A 27 17.75 -12.80 1.16
N PHE A 28 16.46 -13.07 1.38
CA PHE A 28 15.88 -13.18 2.73
C PHE A 28 15.74 -14.60 3.24
N ARG A 29 15.92 -15.62 2.38
CA ARG A 29 15.61 -17.01 2.75
C ARG A 29 16.43 -17.53 3.93
N HIS A 30 17.67 -17.07 4.07
CA HIS A 30 18.56 -17.41 5.18
C HIS A 30 18.37 -16.53 6.42
N LEU A 31 17.67 -15.40 6.28
CA LEU A 31 17.19 -14.56 7.37
C LEU A 31 15.81 -14.99 7.86
N ARG A 32 15.16 -15.93 7.16
CA ARG A 32 13.90 -16.54 7.59
C ARG A 32 14.17 -17.27 8.91
N VAL A 33 13.66 -16.71 9.99
CA VAL A 33 13.86 -17.26 11.31
C VAL A 33 13.03 -18.54 11.41
N ASP A 34 13.68 -19.67 11.74
CA ASP A 34 13.06 -20.99 11.92
C ASP A 34 12.41 -21.11 13.30
N THR A 35 11.81 -20.02 13.76
CA THR A 35 11.08 -19.90 15.02
C THR A 35 9.60 -19.94 14.73
N ASP A 36 8.80 -20.21 15.76
CA ASP A 36 7.36 -20.03 15.72
C ASP A 36 7.04 -18.56 15.38
N ILE A 37 6.86 -18.29 14.08
CA ILE A 37 6.57 -16.97 13.54
C ILE A 37 5.30 -16.42 14.19
N ALA A 38 4.32 -17.28 14.49
CA ALA A 38 3.09 -16.85 15.14
C ALA A 38 3.37 -16.33 16.56
N LYS A 39 4.21 -17.03 17.33
CA LYS A 39 4.63 -16.55 18.66
C LYS A 39 5.39 -15.22 18.56
N ARG A 40 6.34 -15.10 17.64
CA ARG A 40 7.13 -13.86 17.51
C ARG A 40 6.26 -12.68 17.07
N LEU A 41 5.35 -12.91 16.12
CA LEU A 41 4.36 -11.90 15.72
C LEU A 41 3.46 -11.53 16.89
N ALA A 42 3.00 -12.48 17.71
CA ALA A 42 2.22 -12.18 18.89
C ALA A 42 2.99 -11.32 19.91
N ASP A 43 4.25 -11.69 20.21
CA ASP A 43 5.10 -10.93 21.13
C ASP A 43 5.39 -9.51 20.61
N ASP A 44 5.73 -9.38 19.33
CA ASP A 44 5.98 -8.08 18.69
C ASP A 44 4.69 -7.25 18.67
N MET A 45 3.55 -7.85 18.33
CA MET A 45 2.25 -7.18 18.35
C MET A 45 1.86 -6.73 19.76
N ASP A 46 2.04 -7.55 20.79
CA ASP A 46 1.74 -7.21 22.19
C ASP A 46 2.57 -6.00 22.65
N SER A 47 3.80 -5.86 22.16
CA SER A 47 4.67 -4.73 22.49
C SER A 47 4.26 -3.39 21.84
N LEU A 48 3.42 -3.43 20.79
CA LEU A 48 2.99 -2.23 20.06
C LEU A 48 1.72 -1.65 20.68
N SER A 49 1.75 -0.35 21.00
CA SER A 49 0.59 0.36 21.53
C SER A 49 -0.34 0.93 20.47
N ALA A 50 0.13 1.03 19.21
CA ALA A 50 -0.61 1.58 18.07
C ALA A 50 0.02 1.11 16.75
N LEU A 51 -0.70 1.25 15.64
CA LEU A 51 -0.28 0.76 14.31
C LEU A 51 -0.50 1.81 13.22
N SER A 52 0.07 1.56 12.05
CA SER A 52 -0.28 2.21 10.79
C SER A 52 -0.81 1.16 9.82
N LEU A 53 -1.88 1.48 9.12
CA LEU A 53 -2.57 0.59 8.18
C LEU A 53 -2.21 0.99 6.75
N TYR A 54 -1.52 0.11 6.04
CA TYR A 54 -1.30 0.24 4.61
C TYR A 54 -2.23 -0.72 3.86
N VAL A 55 -2.97 -0.21 2.88
CA VAL A 55 -3.80 -1.01 1.99
C VAL A 55 -3.25 -0.91 0.58
N HIS A 56 -2.97 -2.05 -0.01
CA HIS A 56 -2.42 -2.15 -1.36
C HIS A 56 -3.54 -2.29 -2.39
N VAL A 57 -3.56 -1.42 -3.39
CA VAL A 57 -4.41 -1.52 -4.59
C VAL A 57 -3.52 -1.62 -5.82
N PRO A 58 -3.44 -2.79 -6.48
CA PRO A 58 -2.43 -3.04 -7.50
C PRO A 58 -2.80 -2.48 -8.88
N PHE A 59 -3.91 -1.76 -9.04
CA PHE A 59 -4.41 -1.39 -10.37
C PHE A 59 -3.76 -0.12 -10.92
N CYS A 60 -3.31 -0.18 -12.17
CA CYS A 60 -2.83 0.96 -12.94
C CYS A 60 -3.58 1.08 -14.27
N GLN A 61 -3.73 2.29 -14.78
CA GLN A 61 -4.35 2.50 -16.09
C GLN A 61 -3.44 1.95 -17.19
N VAL A 62 -2.12 2.08 -16.99
CA VAL A 62 -1.07 1.57 -17.86
C VAL A 62 0.14 1.26 -16.99
N ARG A 63 0.84 0.16 -17.26
CA ARG A 63 2.12 -0.13 -16.62
C ARG A 63 3.23 0.79 -17.14
N CYS A 64 3.80 1.60 -16.25
CA CYS A 64 4.97 2.43 -16.59
C CYS A 64 6.23 1.56 -16.76
N LYS A 65 7.05 1.84 -17.78
CA LYS A 65 8.25 1.02 -18.09
C LYS A 65 9.33 1.03 -16.98
N PHE A 66 9.30 2.05 -16.13
CA PHE A 66 10.20 2.19 -14.98
C PHE A 66 9.55 1.70 -13.67
N CYS A 67 8.29 1.24 -13.70
CA CYS A 67 7.58 0.85 -12.49
C CYS A 67 8.10 -0.52 -12.01
N GLU A 68 8.66 -0.51 -10.80
CA GLU A 68 9.15 -1.70 -10.11
C GLU A 68 8.10 -2.32 -9.17
N TYR A 69 6.96 -1.64 -8.98
CA TYR A 69 5.87 -2.13 -8.14
C TYR A 69 5.12 -3.29 -8.81
N THR A 70 4.60 -4.19 -7.97
CA THR A 70 3.68 -5.24 -8.39
C THR A 70 2.32 -4.61 -8.72
N VAL A 71 2.11 -4.32 -10.00
CA VAL A 71 0.88 -3.70 -10.49
C VAL A 71 0.26 -4.53 -11.61
N LEU A 72 -1.06 -4.44 -11.71
CA LEU A 72 -1.91 -4.98 -12.76
C LEU A 72 -2.43 -3.81 -13.59
N ASP A 73 -2.27 -3.89 -14.90
CA ASP A 73 -2.93 -3.00 -15.86
C ASP A 73 -4.00 -3.74 -16.66
N CYS A 74 -4.82 -3.00 -17.40
CA CYS A 74 -5.94 -3.52 -18.20
C CYS A 74 -7.05 -4.25 -17.40
N CYS A 75 -7.17 -4.02 -16.09
CA CYS A 75 -8.26 -4.59 -15.28
C CYS A 75 -9.58 -3.80 -15.46
N ASP A 76 -10.68 -4.52 -15.65
CA ASP A 76 -12.01 -3.91 -15.71
C ASP A 76 -12.59 -3.60 -14.32
N GLU A 77 -13.74 -2.91 -14.28
CA GLU A 77 -14.37 -2.51 -13.02
C GLU A 77 -14.92 -3.71 -12.22
N ALA A 78 -15.28 -4.82 -12.88
CA ALA A 78 -15.75 -6.01 -12.20
C ALA A 78 -14.61 -6.72 -11.46
N GLU A 79 -13.44 -6.87 -12.10
CA GLU A 79 -12.23 -7.40 -11.47
C GLU A 79 -11.76 -6.52 -10.30
N GLN A 80 -11.82 -5.19 -10.47
CA GLN A 80 -11.50 -4.25 -9.38
C GLN A 80 -12.46 -4.41 -8.19
N THR A 81 -13.75 -4.61 -8.47
CA THR A 81 -14.77 -4.80 -7.44
C THR A 81 -14.58 -6.13 -6.71
N GLU A 82 -14.30 -7.21 -7.45
CA GLU A 82 -14.00 -8.52 -6.86
C GLU A 82 -12.77 -8.46 -5.95
N TYR A 83 -11.71 -7.76 -6.37
CA TYR A 83 -10.55 -7.52 -5.52
C TYR A 83 -10.89 -6.76 -4.24
N VAL A 84 -11.71 -5.70 -4.35
CA VAL A 84 -12.18 -4.94 -3.19
C VAL A 84 -13.00 -5.82 -2.24
N ASP A 85 -13.87 -6.69 -2.76
CA ASP A 85 -14.65 -7.63 -1.94
C ASP A 85 -13.75 -8.56 -1.12
N LEU A 86 -12.70 -9.10 -1.74
CA LEU A 86 -11.72 -9.95 -1.07
C LEU A 86 -10.91 -9.17 -0.03
N LEU A 87 -10.49 -7.95 -0.38
CA LEU A 87 -9.74 -7.07 0.51
C LEU A 87 -10.56 -6.68 1.76
N LEU A 88 -11.85 -6.43 1.60
CA LEU A 88 -12.76 -6.17 2.73
C LEU A 88 -12.87 -7.36 3.68
N GLN A 89 -12.92 -8.59 3.14
CA GLN A 89 -12.91 -9.81 3.95
C GLN A 89 -11.59 -9.97 4.71
N GLU A 90 -10.46 -9.69 4.05
CA GLU A 90 -9.14 -9.71 4.67
C GLU A 90 -9.02 -8.68 5.80
N MET A 91 -9.46 -7.44 5.58
CA MET A 91 -9.48 -6.40 6.60
C MET A 91 -10.32 -6.81 7.82
N ALA A 92 -11.48 -7.45 7.61
CA ALA A 92 -12.32 -7.94 8.69
C ALA A 92 -11.67 -9.06 9.50
N MET A 93 -10.83 -9.90 8.88
CA MET A 93 -10.04 -10.91 9.59
C MET A 93 -8.95 -10.26 10.45
N TYR A 94 -8.20 -9.31 9.87
CA TYR A 94 -7.10 -8.66 10.58
C TYR A 94 -7.57 -7.71 11.69
N SER A 95 -8.73 -7.08 11.55
CA SER A 95 -9.28 -6.19 12.57
C SER A 95 -9.48 -6.88 13.92
N GLN A 96 -9.83 -8.17 13.90
CA GLN A 96 -9.97 -8.96 15.14
C GLN A 96 -8.63 -9.16 15.86
N LEU A 97 -7.52 -9.21 15.12
CA LEU A 97 -6.17 -9.41 15.67
C LEU A 97 -5.60 -8.12 16.28
N VAL A 98 -6.08 -6.96 15.83
CA VAL A 98 -5.53 -5.65 16.22
C VAL A 98 -6.54 -4.77 16.96
N LYS A 99 -7.68 -5.33 17.37
CA LYS A 99 -8.80 -4.64 18.03
C LYS A 99 -8.39 -3.62 19.10
N ASP A 100 -7.43 -3.97 19.96
CA ASP A 100 -7.03 -3.15 21.11
C ASP A 100 -5.93 -2.12 20.78
N LYS A 101 -5.64 -1.91 19.48
CA LYS A 101 -4.57 -1.02 19.00
C LYS A 101 -5.14 0.01 18.02
N PRO A 102 -5.07 1.32 18.33
CA PRO A 102 -5.53 2.35 17.42
C PRO A 102 -4.63 2.43 16.17
N ILE A 103 -5.24 2.77 15.04
CA ILE A 103 -4.53 3.07 13.79
C ILE A 103 -4.25 4.57 13.72
N MET A 104 -2.98 4.95 13.78
CA MET A 104 -2.55 6.36 13.80
C MET A 104 -2.37 6.95 12.40
N GLY A 105 -2.28 6.10 11.37
CA GLY A 105 -2.15 6.52 9.99
C GLY A 105 -2.65 5.44 9.04
N PHE A 106 -3.32 5.88 7.99
CA PHE A 106 -3.86 5.04 6.93
C PHE A 106 -3.33 5.49 5.57
N ASP A 107 -2.67 4.57 4.87
CA ASP A 107 -2.06 4.81 3.56
C ASP A 107 -2.67 3.86 2.53
N LEU A 108 -3.31 4.43 1.52
CA LEU A 108 -3.83 3.69 0.37
C LEU A 108 -2.90 3.88 -0.83
N GLY A 109 -2.17 2.83 -1.21
CA GLY A 109 -1.12 2.92 -2.24
C GLY A 109 -0.98 1.67 -3.11
N GLY A 110 0.07 1.63 -3.92
CA GLY A 110 0.44 0.46 -4.72
C GLY A 110 0.60 0.80 -6.20
N GLY A 111 -0.46 0.59 -6.97
CA GLY A 111 -0.56 1.10 -8.33
C GLY A 111 -1.06 2.55 -8.33
N THR A 112 -2.30 2.72 -8.75
CA THR A 112 -3.01 3.99 -8.69
C THR A 112 -4.37 3.74 -8.04
N PRO A 113 -4.46 3.70 -6.70
CA PRO A 113 -5.72 3.43 -6.00
C PRO A 113 -6.88 4.31 -6.44
N SER A 114 -6.60 5.56 -6.81
CA SER A 114 -7.60 6.51 -7.31
C SER A 114 -8.25 6.14 -8.65
N ILE A 115 -7.80 5.07 -9.32
CA ILE A 115 -8.48 4.50 -10.49
C ILE A 115 -9.80 3.83 -10.09
N LEU A 116 -9.87 3.25 -8.89
CA LEU A 116 -11.09 2.64 -8.37
C LEU A 116 -12.29 3.61 -8.50
N SER A 117 -13.47 3.03 -8.70
CA SER A 117 -14.71 3.79 -8.70
C SER A 117 -14.94 4.48 -7.35
N VAL A 118 -15.73 5.56 -7.35
CA VAL A 118 -16.08 6.27 -6.09
C VAL A 118 -16.76 5.31 -5.11
N GLU A 119 -17.58 4.40 -5.62
CA GLU A 119 -18.24 3.37 -4.82
C GLU A 119 -17.20 2.47 -4.13
N ASN A 120 -16.27 1.88 -4.88
CA ASN A 120 -15.24 1.00 -4.30
C ASN A 120 -14.31 1.73 -3.33
N LEU A 121 -13.93 2.97 -3.61
CA LEU A 121 -13.17 3.80 -2.68
C LEU A 121 -13.95 4.05 -1.38
N THR A 122 -15.23 4.41 -1.49
CA THR A 122 -16.09 4.64 -0.33
C THR A 122 -16.22 3.38 0.51
N ARG A 123 -16.40 2.22 -0.13
CA ARG A 123 -16.47 0.92 0.55
C ARG A 123 -15.20 0.62 1.33
N LEU A 124 -14.03 0.84 0.74
CA LEU A 124 -12.74 0.65 1.43
C LEU A 124 -12.59 1.58 2.63
N THR A 125 -12.81 2.88 2.44
CA THR A 125 -12.62 3.84 3.53
C THR A 125 -13.65 3.66 4.65
N GLN A 126 -14.90 3.31 4.32
CA GLN A 126 -15.92 3.02 5.30
C GLN A 126 -15.56 1.76 6.11
N ALA A 127 -15.04 0.72 5.45
CA ALA A 127 -14.59 -0.46 6.16
C ALA A 127 -13.41 -0.16 7.12
N VAL A 128 -12.50 0.75 6.75
CA VAL A 128 -11.45 1.19 7.67
C VAL A 128 -12.05 1.82 8.93
N THR A 129 -13.02 2.74 8.77
CA THR A 129 -13.66 3.39 9.92
C THR A 129 -14.53 2.45 10.76
N ASP A 130 -15.14 1.45 10.13
CA ASP A 130 -16.04 0.51 10.82
C ASP A 130 -15.27 -0.60 11.56
N LEU A 131 -14.14 -1.04 11.00
CA LEU A 131 -13.40 -2.19 11.51
C LEU A 131 -12.28 -1.80 12.48
N PHE A 132 -11.75 -0.59 12.41
CA PHE A 132 -10.56 -0.18 13.19
C PHE A 132 -10.85 1.00 14.11
N THR A 133 -10.12 1.05 15.24
CA THR A 133 -10.18 2.21 16.13
C THR A 133 -9.28 3.31 15.57
N LEU A 134 -9.86 4.46 15.24
CA LEU A 134 -9.16 5.61 14.69
C LEU A 134 -9.25 6.80 15.66
N PRO A 135 -8.12 7.42 16.06
CA PRO A 135 -8.13 8.69 16.78
C PRO A 135 -8.56 9.84 15.86
N GLU A 136 -8.88 10.99 16.45
CA GLU A 136 -9.33 12.18 15.70
C GLU A 136 -8.22 12.72 14.77
N GLU A 137 -6.95 12.56 15.17
CA GLU A 137 -5.77 13.04 14.46
C GLU A 137 -5.19 12.03 13.46
N VAL A 138 -5.93 10.96 13.13
CA VAL A 138 -5.48 9.96 12.16
C VAL A 138 -5.15 10.62 10.81
N VAL A 139 -3.98 10.32 10.26
CA VAL A 139 -3.56 10.84 8.95
C VAL A 139 -3.99 9.86 7.87
N TRP A 140 -4.75 10.36 6.90
CA TRP A 140 -5.16 9.60 5.72
C TRP A 140 -4.37 10.04 4.50
N SER A 141 -3.75 9.09 3.81
CA SER A 141 -3.06 9.32 2.55
C SER A 141 -3.57 8.41 1.43
N VAL A 142 -3.60 8.94 0.21
CA VAL A 142 -3.83 8.15 -1.01
C VAL A 142 -2.83 8.50 -2.09
N GLU A 143 -2.41 7.49 -2.84
CA GLU A 143 -1.67 7.67 -4.08
C GLU A 143 -2.61 7.95 -5.27
N THR A 144 -2.25 8.93 -6.08
CA THR A 144 -2.99 9.30 -7.29
C THR A 144 -2.07 9.80 -8.39
N THR A 145 -2.62 9.92 -9.61
CA THR A 145 -1.92 10.58 -10.72
C THR A 145 -2.31 12.06 -10.80
N PRO A 146 -1.45 12.93 -11.34
CA PRO A 146 -1.78 14.34 -11.58
C PRO A 146 -3.04 14.52 -12.44
N ALA A 147 -3.24 13.61 -13.40
CA ALA A 147 -4.38 13.66 -14.30
C ALA A 147 -5.71 13.39 -13.56
N ILE A 148 -5.73 12.38 -12.68
CA ILE A 148 -6.92 12.07 -11.87
C ILE A 148 -7.15 13.19 -10.84
N ALA A 149 -6.10 13.62 -10.13
CA ALA A 149 -6.21 14.71 -9.15
C ALA A 149 -6.78 16.01 -9.76
N ALA A 150 -6.40 16.33 -11.00
CA ALA A 150 -6.89 17.54 -11.68
C ALA A 150 -8.31 17.39 -12.26
N LYS A 151 -8.69 16.20 -12.73
CA LYS A 151 -9.96 16.00 -13.46
C LYS A 151 -11.09 15.44 -12.60
N GLN A 152 -10.77 14.75 -11.51
CA GLN A 152 -11.70 14.04 -10.64
C GLN A 152 -11.42 14.35 -9.15
N PRO A 153 -11.44 15.64 -8.74
CA PRO A 153 -11.13 16.03 -7.36
C PRO A 153 -12.11 15.44 -6.32
N GLU A 154 -13.31 15.06 -6.74
CA GLU A 154 -14.32 14.40 -5.90
C GLU A 154 -13.86 13.07 -5.34
N LYS A 155 -12.98 12.33 -6.05
CA LYS A 155 -12.41 11.07 -5.58
C LYS A 155 -11.52 11.28 -4.35
N SER A 156 -10.82 12.40 -4.28
CA SER A 156 -10.00 12.76 -3.12
C SER A 156 -10.84 13.25 -1.94
N ARG A 157 -12.01 13.86 -2.21
CA ARG A 157 -12.91 14.36 -1.16
C ARG A 157 -13.72 13.25 -0.49
N HIS A 158 -14.10 12.21 -1.21
CA HIS A 158 -14.92 11.12 -0.67
C HIS A 158 -14.18 10.23 0.33
N CYS A 159 -12.87 10.15 0.25
CA CYS A 159 -12.09 9.22 1.06
C CYS A 159 -11.58 9.83 2.38
N MET A 160 -12.13 10.97 2.83
CA MET A 160 -11.64 11.72 4.00
C MET A 160 -10.11 11.94 4.01
N ILE A 161 -9.53 12.12 2.82
CA ILE A 161 -8.09 12.21 2.64
C ILE A 161 -7.60 13.59 3.07
N TRP A 162 -6.63 13.60 4.00
CA TRP A 162 -5.96 14.81 4.45
C TRP A 162 -4.63 15.06 3.71
N ALA A 163 -4.02 14.01 3.12
CA ALA A 163 -2.79 14.09 2.35
C ALA A 163 -2.90 13.35 1.00
N ILE A 164 -2.61 14.03 -0.11
CA ILE A 164 -2.63 13.41 -1.44
C ILE A 164 -1.19 13.26 -1.93
N ALA A 165 -0.75 12.01 -2.16
CA ALA A 165 0.51 11.72 -2.79
C ALA A 165 0.31 11.69 -4.32
N VAL A 166 0.83 12.70 -5.02
CA VAL A 166 0.68 12.83 -6.47
C VAL A 166 1.97 12.40 -7.17
N SER A 167 1.92 11.31 -7.92
CA SER A 167 3.06 10.79 -8.69
C SER A 167 3.22 11.53 -10.02
N VAL A 168 4.05 12.59 -10.07
CA VAL A 168 4.36 13.35 -11.30
C VAL A 168 5.53 12.70 -12.05
N TRP A 169 5.32 12.29 -13.31
CA TRP A 169 6.38 11.73 -14.17
C TRP A 169 6.45 12.42 -15.55
N GLY A 170 7.66 12.48 -16.10
CA GLY A 170 7.96 13.14 -17.39
C GLY A 170 7.21 12.52 -18.57
N SER A 171 6.81 13.37 -19.52
CA SER A 171 5.89 13.07 -20.64
C SER A 171 6.49 12.17 -21.74
N LYS A 172 6.85 10.92 -21.43
CA LYS A 172 6.99 9.91 -22.49
C LYS A 172 5.65 9.19 -22.63
N ARG A 173 4.97 9.46 -23.75
CA ARG A 173 3.64 8.94 -24.13
C ARG A 173 3.43 7.49 -23.66
N CYS A 174 2.38 7.28 -22.84
CA CYS A 174 1.76 5.98 -22.60
C CYS A 174 1.44 5.34 -23.96
N GLN A 175 2.07 4.21 -24.28
CA GLN A 175 1.60 3.36 -25.37
C GLN A 175 0.36 2.63 -24.85
N LYS A 176 -0.80 2.97 -25.43
CA LYS A 176 -2.09 2.36 -25.15
C LYS A 176 -2.21 1.04 -25.93
N ASP A 177 -1.46 0.03 -25.51
CA ASP A 177 -1.67 -1.32 -26.03
C ASP A 177 -2.10 -2.22 -24.86
N CYS A 178 -3.31 -1.95 -24.36
CA CYS A 178 -4.29 -2.99 -24.03
C CYS A 178 -5.14 -3.16 -25.30
#